data_AF-A0A1F3VJP4-F1
#
_entry.id   AF-A0A1F3VJP4-F1
#
_cell.length_a   1.000
_cell.length_b   1.000
_cell.length_c   1.000
_cell.angle_alpha   90.00
_cell.angle_beta   90.00
_cell.angle_gamma   90.00
#
_symmetry.space_group_name_H-M   'P 1'
#
loop_
_entity.id
_entity.type
_entity.pdbx_description
1 polymer ?
#
loop_
_entity_poly.entity_id
_entity_poly.type
_entity_poly.pdbx_seq_one_letter_code
_entity_poly.pdbx_strand_id
1 'polypeptide(L)'
;MQKILMALTNLLFSAWVIVTFVSNVEAQETCSRSAIINYQEILIDTNSTQKGEGLRFYLEKDPTAIKYLDKYQEGAQIKWANIVMGTTGSLLTIGGLLVGGDSDDKKAMIIGGVSLLIVNYLTAQTSYFGNERNLEKAIREYNYRNSPPIYYSPENTKKFKESPTQSRDWPLLYLNIARSF
;
A
#
# COMPACT_ATOMS: atom_id res chain seq x y z
N MET A 1 -0.17 13.86 -50.88
CA MET A 1 1.01 13.25 -50.23
C MET A 1 1.44 13.99 -48.95
N GLN A 2 1.56 15.31 -48.96
CA GLN A 2 2.09 16.09 -47.81
C GLN A 2 1.28 15.95 -46.49
N LYS A 3 -0.04 15.81 -46.55
CA LYS A 3 -0.91 15.62 -45.37
C LYS A 3 -0.74 14.24 -44.69
N ILE A 4 -0.45 13.20 -45.48
CA ILE A 4 -0.22 11.84 -44.97
C ILE A 4 1.15 11.77 -44.29
N LEU A 5 2.14 12.47 -44.85
CA LEU A 5 3.47 12.58 -44.27
C LEU A 5 3.45 13.29 -42.91
N MET A 6 2.71 14.40 -42.77
CA MET A 6 2.53 15.08 -41.47
C MET A 6 1.79 14.22 -40.44
N ALA A 7 0.78 13.46 -40.87
CA ALA A 7 0.05 12.56 -39.98
C ALA A 7 0.96 11.45 -39.44
N LEU A 8 1.79 10.86 -40.30
CA LEU A 8 2.77 9.84 -39.91
C LEU A 8 3.83 10.40 -38.95
N THR A 9 4.34 11.61 -39.18
CA THR A 9 5.33 12.22 -38.28
C THR A 9 4.75 12.53 -36.90
N ASN A 10 3.49 13.01 -36.82
CA ASN A 10 2.83 13.27 -35.54
C ASN A 10 2.53 11.98 -34.76
N LEU A 11 2.15 10.92 -35.47
CA LEU A 11 1.88 9.62 -34.86
C LEU A 11 3.16 8.99 -34.29
N LEU A 12 4.27 9.07 -35.05
CA LEU A 12 5.59 8.64 -34.59
C LEU A 12 6.12 9.48 -33.41
N PHE A 13 5.89 10.80 -33.43
CA PHE A 13 6.28 11.69 -32.32
C PHE A 13 5.46 11.39 -31.06
N SER A 14 4.16 11.16 -31.18
CA SER A 14 3.30 10.78 -30.05
C SER A 14 3.71 9.43 -29.45
N ALA A 15 4.07 8.45 -30.28
CA ALA A 15 4.58 7.17 -29.83
C ALA A 15 5.94 7.30 -29.11
N TRP A 16 6.83 8.17 -29.59
CA TRP A 16 8.12 8.43 -28.96
C TRP A 16 8.00 9.13 -27.60
N VAL A 17 7.04 10.06 -27.46
CA VAL A 17 6.71 10.69 -26.16
C VAL A 17 6.17 9.67 -25.16
N ILE A 18 5.34 8.73 -25.59
CA ILE A 18 4.82 7.67 -24.71
C ILE A 18 5.95 6.73 -24.27
N VAL A 19 6.84 6.32 -25.17
CA VAL A 19 7.95 5.40 -24.86
C VAL A 19 8.96 6.01 -23.88
N THR A 20 9.26 7.31 -24.01
CA THR A 20 10.21 8.00 -23.11
C THR A 20 9.64 8.29 -21.72
N PHE A 21 8.32 8.34 -21.55
CA PHE A 21 7.69 8.55 -20.25
C PHE A 21 7.69 7.27 -19.38
N VAL A 22 7.62 6.09 -20.00
CA VAL A 22 7.50 4.80 -19.29
C VAL A 22 8.84 4.33 -18.70
N SER A 23 9.98 4.82 -19.19
CA SER A 23 11.31 4.40 -18.73
C SER A 23 11.72 4.91 -17.33
N ASN A 24 10.92 5.78 -16.70
CA ASN A 24 11.23 6.34 -15.36
C ASN A 24 10.45 5.66 -14.22
N VAL A 25 9.92 4.45 -14.43
CA VAL A 25 9.39 3.64 -13.33
C VAL A 25 10.57 3.04 -12.57
N GLU A 26 11.24 3.86 -11.77
CA GLU A 26 12.14 3.35 -10.74
C GLU A 26 11.28 2.58 -9.73
N ALA A 27 11.67 1.32 -9.49
CA ALA A 27 11.06 0.51 -8.45
C ALA A 27 11.29 1.21 -7.11
N GLN A 28 10.25 1.85 -6.57
CA GLN A 28 10.28 2.40 -5.22
C GLN A 28 10.82 1.31 -4.30
N GLU A 29 11.90 1.62 -3.58
CA GLU A 29 12.41 0.75 -2.53
C GLU A 29 11.23 0.39 -1.63
N THR A 30 10.81 -0.86 -1.74
CA THR A 30 9.76 -1.39 -0.89
C THR A 30 10.38 -1.36 0.49
N CYS A 31 9.96 -0.42 1.34
CA CYS A 31 10.40 -0.34 2.73
C CYS A 31 10.12 -1.71 3.35
N SER A 32 11.13 -2.58 3.34
CA SER A 32 10.96 -3.97 3.74
C SER A 32 10.88 -3.96 5.25
N ARG A 33 9.72 -4.36 5.73
CA ARG A 33 9.41 -4.43 7.15
C ARG A 33 10.10 -5.66 7.72
N SER A 34 10.76 -5.52 8.86
CA SER A 34 11.45 -6.62 9.53
C SER A 34 10.87 -6.91 10.92
N ALA A 35 11.04 -8.16 11.36
CA ALA A 35 10.75 -8.62 12.70
C ALA A 35 11.98 -9.31 13.28
N ILE A 36 12.14 -9.26 14.61
CA ILE A 36 13.17 -10.00 15.31
C ILE A 36 12.57 -11.26 15.91
N ILE A 37 13.13 -12.42 15.55
CA ILE A 37 12.79 -13.71 16.12
C ILE A 37 14.10 -14.34 16.58
N ASN A 38 14.20 -14.65 17.89
CA ASN A 38 15.42 -15.25 18.46
C ASN A 38 16.72 -14.49 18.10
N TYR A 39 16.71 -13.16 18.26
CA TYR A 39 17.84 -12.27 17.94
C TYR A 39 18.26 -12.23 16.46
N GLN A 40 17.49 -12.84 15.56
CA GLN A 40 17.68 -12.73 14.12
C GLN A 40 16.62 -11.82 13.51
N GLU A 41 17.06 -10.90 12.65
CA GLU A 41 16.17 -10.04 11.88
C GLU A 41 15.68 -10.80 10.64
N ILE A 42 14.37 -10.89 10.49
CA ILE A 42 13.69 -11.59 9.40
C ILE A 42 12.82 -10.57 8.68
N LEU A 43 12.95 -10.53 7.36
CA LEU A 43 12.10 -9.71 6.51
C LEU A 43 10.69 -10.30 6.50
N ILE A 44 9.71 -9.52 6.92
CA ILE A 44 8.30 -9.90 6.96
C ILE A 44 7.74 -9.94 5.53
N ASP A 45 8.12 -8.96 4.72
CA ASP A 45 7.67 -8.83 3.34
C ASP A 45 8.82 -9.20 2.40
N THR A 46 8.70 -10.32 1.69
CA THR A 46 9.71 -10.82 0.74
C THR A 46 9.67 -10.06 -0.59
N ASN A 47 8.49 -9.59 -0.98
CA ASN A 47 8.24 -8.75 -2.15
C ASN A 47 6.97 -7.91 -1.93
N SER A 48 6.79 -6.87 -2.73
CA SER A 48 5.57 -6.05 -2.86
C SER A 48 4.27 -6.86 -3.00
N THR A 49 4.33 -8.05 -3.63
CA THR A 49 3.19 -8.96 -3.82
C THR A 49 3.06 -10.05 -2.76
N GLN A 50 4.11 -10.28 -1.97
CA GLN A 50 4.18 -11.35 -0.96
C GLN A 50 4.38 -10.74 0.43
N LYS A 51 3.37 -10.01 0.87
CA LYS A 51 3.38 -9.37 2.19
C LYS A 51 3.17 -10.41 3.29
N GLY A 52 3.92 -10.31 4.39
CA GLY A 52 3.81 -11.20 5.54
C GLY A 52 4.36 -12.62 5.34
N GLU A 53 4.88 -12.94 4.15
CA GLU A 53 5.30 -14.29 3.80
C GLU A 53 6.48 -14.78 4.65
N GLY A 54 7.38 -13.87 5.06
CA GLY A 54 8.53 -14.22 5.91
C GLY A 54 8.15 -14.70 7.31
N LEU A 55 6.93 -14.39 7.78
CA LEU A 55 6.42 -14.87 9.07
C LEU A 55 5.63 -16.18 8.95
N ARG A 56 5.25 -16.59 7.73
CA ARG A 56 4.36 -17.73 7.49
C ARG A 56 4.88 -19.01 8.17
N PHE A 57 6.15 -19.34 7.94
CA PHE A 57 6.78 -20.53 8.53
C PHE A 57 6.71 -20.59 10.07
N TYR A 58 6.72 -19.43 10.73
CA TYR A 58 6.60 -19.37 12.20
C TYR A 58 5.13 -19.47 12.64
N LEU A 59 4.24 -18.73 11.97
CA LEU A 59 2.84 -18.62 12.33
C LEU A 59 2.01 -19.87 11.95
N GLU A 60 2.45 -20.66 10.97
CA GLU A 60 1.82 -21.94 10.60
C GLU A 60 1.77 -22.95 11.75
N LYS A 61 2.64 -22.80 12.75
CA LYS A 61 2.63 -23.63 13.96
C LYS A 61 1.40 -23.40 14.85
N ASP A 62 0.71 -22.26 14.68
CA ASP A 62 -0.49 -21.92 15.43
C ASP A 62 -1.69 -21.74 14.47
N PRO A 63 -2.74 -22.59 14.59
CA PRO A 63 -3.88 -22.56 13.68
C PRO A 63 -4.69 -21.25 13.77
N THR A 64 -4.60 -20.53 14.89
CA THR A 64 -5.27 -19.24 15.08
C THR A 64 -4.45 -18.12 14.46
N ALA A 65 -3.14 -18.13 14.66
CA ALA A 65 -2.24 -17.10 14.13
C ALA A 65 -2.19 -17.10 12.60
N ILE A 66 -2.06 -18.29 11.99
CA ILE A 66 -2.01 -18.42 10.53
C ILE A 66 -3.30 -17.90 9.87
N LYS A 67 -4.46 -18.11 10.48
CA LYS A 67 -5.75 -17.60 9.98
C LYS A 67 -5.79 -16.07 9.92
N TYR A 68 -5.14 -15.39 10.86
CA TYR A 68 -5.03 -13.94 10.82
C TYR A 68 -3.99 -13.47 9.79
N LEU A 69 -2.91 -14.23 9.60
CA LEU A 69 -1.93 -13.96 8.54
C LEU A 69 -2.56 -14.11 7.15
N ASP A 70 -3.32 -15.18 6.91
CA ASP A 70 -4.00 -15.39 5.62
C ASP A 70 -4.97 -14.25 5.31
N LYS A 71 -5.74 -13.78 6.31
CA LYS A 71 -6.59 -12.59 6.17
C LYS A 71 -5.79 -11.32 5.84
N TYR A 72 -4.62 -11.16 6.43
CA TYR A 72 -3.71 -10.07 6.09
C TYR A 72 -3.25 -10.17 4.63
N GLN A 73 -2.87 -11.36 4.18
CA GLN A 73 -2.40 -11.60 2.82
C GLN A 73 -3.51 -11.41 1.79
N GLU A 74 -4.71 -11.91 2.04
CA GLU A 74 -5.90 -11.68 1.20
C GLU A 74 -6.23 -10.18 1.08
N GLY A 75 -6.18 -9.45 2.21
CA GLY A 75 -6.44 -8.01 2.23
C GLY A 75 -5.35 -7.17 1.54
N ALA A 76 -4.15 -7.73 1.36
CA ALA A 76 -3.02 -7.10 0.68
C ALA A 76 -3.03 -7.30 -0.84
N GLN A 77 -3.92 -8.14 -1.37
CA GLN A 77 -4.03 -8.39 -2.81
C GLN A 77 -4.53 -7.15 -3.58
N ILE A 78 -4.19 -7.11 -4.87
CA ILE A 78 -4.56 -6.02 -5.77
C ILE A 78 -6.08 -5.94 -5.88
N LYS A 79 -6.67 -4.85 -5.34
CA LYS A 79 -8.09 -4.54 -5.52
C LYS A 79 -8.28 -3.78 -6.83
N TRP A 80 -8.64 -4.50 -7.89
CA TRP A 80 -8.88 -3.94 -9.23
C TRP A 80 -9.86 -2.75 -9.23
N ALA A 81 -10.88 -2.77 -8.36
CA ALA A 81 -11.82 -1.65 -8.22
C ALA A 81 -11.12 -0.32 -7.90
N ASN A 82 -10.12 -0.32 -7.00
CA ASN A 82 -9.39 0.88 -6.62
C ASN A 82 -8.47 1.38 -7.74
N ILE A 83 -7.90 0.46 -8.52
CA ILE A 83 -7.08 0.81 -9.70
C ILE A 83 -7.96 1.50 -10.75
N VAL A 84 -9.09 0.89 -11.10
CA VAL A 84 -10.01 1.43 -12.11
C VAL A 84 -10.54 2.79 -11.69
N MET A 85 -10.93 2.96 -10.42
CA MET A 85 -11.37 4.26 -9.90
C MET A 85 -10.27 5.31 -9.96
N GLY A 86 -9.04 4.97 -9.55
CA GLY A 86 -7.88 5.87 -9.61
C GLY A 86 -7.54 6.31 -11.04
N THR A 87 -7.49 5.37 -11.99
CA THR A 87 -7.24 5.66 -13.40
C THR A 87 -8.37 6.50 -14.01
N THR A 88 -9.62 6.13 -13.74
CA THR A 88 -10.79 6.86 -14.26
C THR A 88 -10.84 8.28 -13.70
N GLY A 89 -10.61 8.45 -12.40
CA GLY A 89 -10.57 9.77 -11.75
C GLY A 89 -9.47 10.65 -12.29
N SER A 90 -8.28 10.07 -12.53
CA SER A 90 -7.17 10.78 -13.17
C SER A 90 -7.52 11.20 -14.60
N LEU A 91 -8.12 10.31 -15.39
CA LEU A 91 -8.49 10.56 -16.78
C LEU A 91 -9.56 11.64 -16.89
N LEU A 92 -10.57 11.62 -16.01
CA LEU A 92 -11.61 12.67 -15.94
C LEU A 92 -11.01 14.02 -15.55
N THR A 93 -10.11 14.03 -14.57
CA THR A 93 -9.44 15.26 -14.11
C THR A 93 -8.60 15.87 -15.24
N ILE A 94 -7.73 15.08 -15.86
CA ILE A 94 -6.87 15.53 -16.97
C ILE A 94 -7.73 15.91 -18.19
N GLY A 95 -8.71 15.08 -18.54
CA GLY A 95 -9.63 15.34 -19.65
C GLY A 95 -10.37 16.66 -19.48
N GLY A 96 -10.91 16.93 -18.29
CA GLY A 96 -11.58 18.21 -18.00
C GLY A 96 -10.65 19.42 -18.07
N LEU A 97 -9.37 19.29 -17.70
CA LEU A 97 -8.39 20.36 -17.83
C LEU A 97 -8.02 20.68 -19.29
N LEU A 98 -8.09 19.67 -20.17
CA LEU A 98 -7.76 19.80 -21.60
C LEU A 98 -8.94 20.29 -22.46
N VAL A 99 -10.17 20.22 -21.95
CA VAL A 99 -11.35 20.78 -22.63
C VAL A 99 -11.28 22.31 -22.63
N GLY A 100 -11.26 22.90 -23.82
CA GLY A 100 -11.28 24.35 -24.02
C GLY A 100 -12.65 24.96 -23.74
N GLY A 101 -12.66 26.18 -23.18
CA GLY A 101 -13.88 26.89 -22.75
C GLY A 101 -14.18 26.73 -21.26
N ASP A 102 -15.12 27.53 -20.75
CA ASP A 102 -15.70 27.39 -19.40
C ASP A 102 -17.12 26.79 -19.55
N SER A 103 -17.19 25.47 -19.67
CA SER A 103 -18.46 24.73 -19.73
C SER A 103 -18.76 24.05 -18.39
N ASP A 104 -20.03 23.84 -18.10
CA ASP A 104 -20.45 23.08 -16.92
C ASP A 104 -19.92 21.64 -16.97
N ASP A 105 -19.81 21.06 -18.18
CA ASP A 105 -19.22 19.73 -18.41
C ASP A 105 -17.76 19.66 -17.96
N LYS A 106 -16.95 20.71 -18.23
CA LYS A 106 -15.57 20.79 -17.77
C LYS A 106 -15.50 20.78 -16.25
N LYS A 107 -16.33 21.59 -15.58
CA LYS A 107 -16.39 21.66 -14.12
C LYS A 107 -16.81 20.30 -13.54
N ALA A 108 -17.80 19.65 -14.14
CA ALA A 108 -18.26 18.33 -13.74
C ALA A 108 -17.17 17.26 -13.89
N MET A 109 -16.41 17.25 -15.00
CA MET A 109 -15.30 16.31 -15.21
C MET A 109 -14.18 16.49 -14.20
N ILE A 110 -13.76 17.74 -13.92
CA ILE A 110 -12.70 18.03 -12.95
C ILE A 110 -13.15 17.67 -11.54
N ILE A 111 -14.32 18.15 -11.11
CA ILE A 111 -14.84 17.91 -9.76
C ILE A 111 -15.10 16.41 -9.54
N GLY A 112 -15.71 15.74 -10.53
CA GLY A 112 -15.96 14.30 -10.49
C GLY A 112 -14.66 13.49 -10.46
N GLY A 113 -13.68 13.86 -11.29
CA GLY A 113 -12.37 13.23 -11.33
C GLY A 113 -11.63 13.34 -9.99
N VAL A 114 -11.52 14.55 -9.44
CA VAL A 114 -10.87 14.81 -8.14
C VAL A 114 -11.60 14.10 -7.00
N SER A 115 -12.93 14.15 -6.99
CA SER A 115 -13.73 13.49 -5.96
C SER A 115 -13.51 11.98 -5.97
N LEU A 116 -13.44 11.36 -7.17
CA LEU A 116 -13.16 9.94 -7.32
C LEU A 116 -11.76 9.57 -6.82
N LEU A 117 -10.76 10.43 -7.06
CA LEU A 117 -9.41 10.24 -6.51
C LEU A 117 -9.37 10.27 -4.98
N ILE A 118 -10.07 11.23 -4.37
CA ILE A 118 -10.17 11.34 -2.91
C ILE A 118 -10.83 10.09 -2.32
N VAL A 119 -11.98 9.68 -2.87
CA VAL A 119 -12.70 8.48 -2.40
C VAL A 119 -11.84 7.23 -2.55
N ASN A 120 -11.14 7.08 -3.67
CA ASN A 120 -10.22 5.96 -3.90
C ASN A 120 -9.09 5.94 -2.86
N TYR A 121 -8.46 7.09 -2.61
CA TYR A 121 -7.41 7.22 -1.61
C TYR A 121 -7.90 6.85 -0.21
N LEU A 122 -9.03 7.40 0.23
CA LEU A 122 -9.59 7.12 1.55
C LEU A 122 -9.96 5.63 1.71
N THR A 123 -10.51 5.02 0.67
CA THR A 123 -10.88 3.60 0.67
C THR A 123 -9.64 2.70 0.75
N ALA A 124 -8.60 3.04 -0.02
CA ALA A 124 -7.33 2.33 0.02
C ALA A 124 -6.67 2.46 1.40
N GLN A 125 -6.62 3.67 1.96
CA GLN A 125 -6.04 3.94 3.26
C GLN A 125 -6.79 3.22 4.39
N THR A 126 -8.13 3.26 4.37
CA THR A 126 -8.97 2.58 5.35
C THR A 126 -8.77 1.06 5.28
N SER A 127 -8.72 0.50 4.07
CA SER A 127 -8.45 -0.93 3.87
C SER A 127 -7.06 -1.31 4.40
N TYR A 128 -6.05 -0.49 4.15
CA TYR A 128 -4.69 -0.72 4.61
C TYR A 128 -4.61 -0.82 6.14
N PHE A 129 -5.14 0.18 6.86
CA PHE A 129 -5.15 0.16 8.33
C PHE A 129 -5.99 -0.98 8.91
N GLY A 130 -7.14 -1.28 8.30
CA GLY A 130 -7.96 -2.42 8.71
C GLY A 130 -7.21 -3.74 8.55
N ASN A 131 -6.39 -3.85 7.49
CA ASN A 131 -5.63 -5.04 7.20
C ASN A 131 -4.42 -5.23 8.12
N GLU A 132 -3.70 -4.16 8.43
CA GLU A 132 -2.53 -4.19 9.33
C GLU A 132 -2.89 -4.79 10.72
N ARG A 133 -4.10 -4.53 11.21
CA ARG A 133 -4.62 -5.13 12.44
C ARG A 133 -4.67 -6.65 12.41
N ASN A 134 -4.79 -7.28 11.23
CA ASN A 134 -4.75 -8.73 11.10
C ASN A 134 -3.32 -9.25 11.32
N LEU A 135 -2.30 -8.57 10.79
CA LEU A 135 -0.90 -8.92 11.02
C LEU A 135 -0.53 -8.81 12.50
N GLU A 136 -0.91 -7.71 13.16
CA GLU A 136 -0.69 -7.53 14.60
C GLU A 136 -1.36 -8.62 15.43
N LYS A 137 -2.60 -9.02 15.07
CA LYS A 137 -3.32 -10.10 15.75
C LYS A 137 -2.66 -11.46 15.52
N ALA A 138 -2.18 -11.74 14.32
CA ALA A 138 -1.46 -12.98 14.01
C ALA A 138 -0.23 -13.14 14.91
N ILE A 139 0.59 -12.09 15.00
CA ILE A 139 1.78 -12.06 15.85
C ILE A 139 1.40 -12.19 17.33
N ARG A 140 0.34 -11.50 17.77
CA ARG A 140 -0.14 -11.55 19.16
C ARG A 140 -0.58 -12.94 19.57
N GLU A 141 -1.40 -13.61 18.77
CA GLU A 141 -1.89 -14.96 19.07
C GLU A 141 -0.74 -15.97 19.11
N TYR A 142 0.21 -15.87 18.18
CA TYR A 142 1.40 -16.70 18.19
C TYR A 142 2.24 -16.48 19.45
N ASN A 143 2.54 -15.21 19.79
CA ASN A 143 3.35 -14.85 20.96
C ASN A 143 2.69 -15.23 22.29
N TYR A 144 1.36 -15.36 22.32
CA TYR A 144 0.63 -15.79 23.51
C TYR A 144 0.83 -17.28 23.82
N ARG A 145 1.02 -18.12 22.78
CA ARG A 145 1.02 -19.59 22.92
C ARG A 145 2.35 -20.24 22.61
N ASN A 146 3.23 -19.56 21.90
CA ASN A 146 4.46 -20.13 21.36
C ASN A 146 5.70 -19.30 21.73
N SER A 147 6.84 -19.98 21.72
CA SER A 147 8.16 -19.39 21.85
C SER A 147 9.05 -19.91 20.72
N PRO A 148 10.03 -19.12 20.24
CA PRO A 148 10.39 -17.77 20.69
C PRO A 148 9.40 -16.70 20.23
N PRO A 149 9.24 -15.59 20.98
CA PRO A 149 8.36 -14.49 20.60
C PRO A 149 8.90 -13.74 19.37
N ILE A 150 7.97 -13.25 18.56
CA ILE A 150 8.20 -12.41 17.39
C ILE A 150 8.06 -10.96 17.82
N TYR A 151 9.14 -10.19 17.71
CA TYR A 151 9.12 -8.76 17.97
C TYR A 151 8.98 -8.01 16.66
N TYR A 152 7.88 -7.29 16.53
CA TYR A 152 7.52 -6.53 15.34
C TYR A 152 7.22 -5.08 15.73
N SER A 153 7.84 -4.13 15.04
CA SER A 153 7.56 -2.70 15.16
C SER A 153 7.00 -2.19 13.83
N PRO A 154 5.71 -1.78 13.77
CA PRO A 154 5.21 -1.04 12.63
C PRO A 154 5.91 0.32 12.59
N GLU A 155 6.61 0.60 11.50
CA GLU A 155 7.36 1.82 11.19
C GLU A 155 8.87 1.82 11.54
N ASN A 156 9.61 2.50 10.65
CA ASN A 156 11.04 2.83 10.69
C ASN A 156 11.45 3.70 11.91
N THR A 157 10.90 3.46 13.10
CA THR A 157 11.48 3.94 14.34
C THR A 157 12.77 3.17 14.55
N LYS A 158 13.88 3.74 14.09
CA LYS A 158 15.23 3.44 14.55
C LYS A 158 15.28 3.50 16.07
N LYS A 159 14.89 2.45 16.79
CA LYS A 159 15.26 2.10 18.16
C LYS A 159 14.89 0.64 18.46
N PHE A 160 15.61 -0.31 17.86
CA PHE A 160 15.92 -1.54 18.60
C PHE A 160 16.96 -1.18 19.67
N LYS A 161 16.48 -0.60 20.76
CA LYS A 161 17.21 -0.60 22.02
C LYS A 161 16.24 -0.93 23.15
N GLU A 162 16.53 -2.09 23.74
CA GLU A 162 16.31 -2.47 25.14
C GLU A 162 15.14 -3.41 25.50
N SER A 163 15.49 -4.71 25.54
CA SER A 163 15.30 -5.62 26.68
C SER A 163 13.88 -6.16 27.02
N PRO A 164 13.78 -7.30 27.75
CA PRO A 164 12.67 -8.26 27.68
C PRO A 164 11.40 -7.87 28.47
N THR A 165 11.24 -6.61 28.86
CA THR A 165 10.12 -6.16 29.72
C THR A 165 9.03 -5.36 29.01
N GLN A 166 9.20 -5.02 27.72
CA GLN A 166 8.24 -4.19 26.96
C GLN A 166 7.02 -4.96 26.40
N SER A 167 6.53 -5.99 27.10
CA SER A 167 5.28 -6.68 26.74
C SER A 167 4.06 -6.22 27.56
N ARG A 168 4.24 -5.40 28.61
CA ARG A 168 3.14 -4.99 29.51
C ARG A 168 2.51 -3.62 29.27
N ASP A 169 3.11 -2.75 28.44
CA ASP A 169 2.68 -1.33 28.34
C ASP A 169 1.92 -0.96 27.04
N TRP A 170 1.49 -1.95 26.27
CA TRP A 170 0.72 -1.76 25.02
C TRP A 170 -0.56 -0.88 25.13
N PRO A 171 -1.29 -0.81 26.26
CA PRO A 171 -2.46 0.07 26.37
C PRO A 171 -2.13 1.57 26.35
N LEU A 172 -0.90 1.97 26.72
CA LEU A 172 -0.53 3.38 26.86
C LEU A 172 -0.12 4.03 25.52
N LEU A 173 0.34 3.24 24.54
CA LEU A 173 0.74 3.75 23.23
C LEU A 173 -0.48 4.21 22.40
N TYR A 174 -1.57 3.44 22.44
CA TYR A 174 -2.82 3.78 21.75
C TYR A 174 -3.49 5.04 22.32
N LEU A 175 -3.38 5.27 23.62
CA LEU A 175 -3.95 6.46 24.27
C LEU A 175 -3.23 7.76 23.87
N ASN A 176 -1.95 7.69 23.52
CA ASN A 176 -1.20 8.87 23.07
C ASN A 176 -1.46 9.21 21.59
N ILE A 177 -1.65 8.19 20.73
CA ILE A 177 -1.98 8.41 19.32
C ILE A 177 -3.42 8.92 19.17
N ALA A 178 -4.36 8.46 20.00
CA ALA A 178 -5.73 8.98 20.00
C ALA A 178 -5.85 10.42 20.53
N ARG A 179 -4.81 10.95 21.18
CA ARG A 179 -4.76 12.32 21.72
C ARG A 179 -4.14 13.34 20.76
N SER A 180 -3.52 12.87 19.67
CA SER A 180 -2.90 13.72 18.64
C SER A 180 -3.81 13.98 17.43
N PHE A 181 -5.10 13.67 17.53
CA PHE A 181 -6.14 14.03 16.57
C PHE A 181 -7.14 14.98 17.22
#